data_AF-A0A5B0NF74-F1
#
_entry.id   AF-A0A5B0NF74-F1
#
_cell.length_a   1.000
_cell.length_b   1.000
_cell.length_c   1.000
_cell.angle_alpha   90.00
_cell.angle_beta   90.00
_cell.angle_gamma   90.00
#
_symmetry.space_group_name_H-M   'P 1'
#
loop_
_entity.id
_entity.type
_entity.pdbx_description
1 polymer ?
#
loop_
_entity_poly.entity_id
_entity_poly.type
_entity_poly.pdbx_seq_one_letter_code
_entity_poly.pdbx_strand_id
1 'polypeptide(L)'
;MISNDQAYAKELAKELAGLLTRTMAGQSAIMFHGFHDLAVGIRPLDEIWCIWNRARGISLVSPADMISACQHLPEYTVPEIRLRTFKSGLRVLHTPYFSVHEFEHRLLRRLRNTKEGGAEEEDGHVDTTSDLIDPLDGTKLMKMSTLEIAQSERLNLNLTNELIESIEQTPSHPSEYHHHHPLSFDKCSLVRDFDPQTGLTFWFENQISDYHWEESNSS
;
A
#
# COMPACT_ATOMS: atom_id res chain seq x y z
N MET A 1 31.38 9.71 -19.49
CA MET A 1 31.73 8.28 -19.55
C MET A 1 30.96 7.60 -18.43
N ILE A 2 30.08 6.64 -18.75
CA ILE A 2 29.35 5.86 -17.72
C ILE A 2 30.40 4.98 -17.00
N SER A 3 30.38 4.95 -15.66
CA SER A 3 31.27 4.05 -14.91
C SER A 3 30.93 2.60 -15.24
N ASN A 4 31.93 1.72 -15.35
CA ASN A 4 31.72 0.32 -15.75
C ASN A 4 30.66 -0.38 -14.86
N ASP A 5 30.63 -0.04 -13.57
CA ASP A 5 29.66 -0.58 -12.60
C ASP A 5 28.22 -0.17 -12.91
N GLN A 6 28.01 1.06 -13.39
CA GLN A 6 26.69 1.54 -13.78
C GLN A 6 26.22 0.88 -15.08
N ALA A 7 27.13 0.61 -16.02
CA ALA A 7 26.80 -0.15 -17.21
C ALA A 7 26.41 -1.60 -16.86
N TYR A 8 27.15 -2.23 -15.94
CA TYR A 8 26.83 -3.56 -15.43
C TYR A 8 25.45 -3.60 -14.74
N ALA A 9 25.16 -2.64 -13.86
CA ALA A 9 23.86 -2.54 -13.18
C ALA A 9 22.69 -2.39 -14.16
N LYS A 10 22.88 -1.64 -15.26
CA LYS A 10 21.86 -1.48 -16.31
C LYS A 10 21.58 -2.77 -17.09
N GLU A 11 22.61 -3.56 -17.41
CA GLU A 11 22.41 -4.85 -18.06
C GLU A 11 21.71 -5.85 -17.14
N LEU A 12 22.08 -5.87 -15.85
CA LEU A 12 21.37 -6.63 -14.84
C LEU A 12 19.89 -6.20 -14.72
N ALA A 13 19.61 -4.91 -14.81
CA ALA A 13 18.24 -4.39 -14.76
C ALA A 13 17.38 -4.87 -15.94
N LYS A 14 17.95 -4.92 -17.16
CA LYS A 14 17.26 -5.47 -18.34
C LYS A 14 16.93 -6.95 -18.17
N GLU A 15 17.89 -7.73 -17.66
CA GLU A 15 17.69 -9.15 -17.40
C GLU A 15 16.59 -9.37 -16.35
N LEU A 16 16.65 -8.63 -15.24
CA LEU A 16 15.64 -8.67 -14.18
C LEU A 16 14.27 -8.23 -14.70
N ALA A 17 14.20 -7.17 -15.51
CA ALA A 17 12.95 -6.72 -16.14
C ALA A 17 12.33 -7.83 -16.99
N GLY A 18 13.15 -8.52 -17.79
CA GLY A 18 12.73 -9.69 -18.55
C GLY A 18 12.16 -10.78 -17.65
N LEU A 19 12.83 -11.13 -16.56
CA LEU A 19 12.33 -12.12 -15.60
C LEU A 19 10.98 -11.72 -14.99
N LEU A 20 10.84 -10.46 -14.56
CA LEU A 20 9.66 -9.97 -13.86
C LEU A 20 8.41 -9.84 -14.75
N THR A 21 8.60 -9.55 -16.03
CA THR A 21 7.53 -9.22 -16.99
C THR A 21 7.27 -10.30 -18.05
N ARG A 22 8.16 -11.28 -18.22
CA ARG A 22 7.98 -12.34 -19.20
C ARG A 22 6.98 -13.39 -18.75
N THR A 23 5.92 -13.52 -19.55
CA THR A 23 4.99 -14.66 -19.51
C THR A 23 5.66 -15.88 -20.15
N MET A 24 5.69 -17.03 -19.46
CA MET A 24 6.22 -18.29 -19.99
C MET A 24 5.10 -19.33 -20.00
N ALA A 25 4.91 -20.02 -21.13
CA ALA A 25 3.97 -21.14 -21.26
C ALA A 25 2.52 -20.85 -20.79
N GLY A 26 2.02 -19.64 -21.04
CA GLY A 26 0.68 -19.21 -20.63
C GLY A 26 0.55 -18.82 -19.14
N GLN A 27 1.63 -18.91 -18.35
CA GLN A 27 1.67 -18.42 -16.98
C GLN A 27 2.06 -16.94 -16.95
N SER A 28 1.26 -16.13 -16.26
CA SER A 28 1.54 -14.71 -16.02
C SER A 28 2.94 -14.52 -15.44
N ALA A 29 3.61 -13.42 -15.82
CA ALA A 29 4.96 -13.10 -15.35
C ALA A 29 5.05 -12.97 -13.83
N ILE A 30 6.24 -13.07 -13.22
CA ILE A 30 6.40 -13.12 -11.76
C ILE A 30 5.70 -11.95 -11.02
N MET A 31 5.77 -10.73 -11.57
CA MET A 31 5.06 -9.58 -10.98
C MET A 31 3.54 -9.62 -11.19
N PHE A 32 3.09 -10.32 -12.21
CA PHE A 32 1.69 -10.43 -12.63
C PHE A 32 1.04 -11.80 -12.29
N HIS A 33 1.80 -12.70 -11.64
CA HIS A 33 1.35 -14.00 -11.21
C HIS A 33 0.85 -13.91 -9.77
N GLY A 34 -0.46 -14.09 -9.60
CA GLY A 34 -1.03 -14.35 -8.28
C GLY A 34 -0.72 -15.79 -7.90
N PHE A 35 -0.02 -16.01 -6.78
CA PHE A 35 -0.10 -17.31 -6.13
C PHE A 35 -1.50 -17.37 -5.51
N HIS A 36 -2.46 -17.96 -6.24
CA HIS A 36 -3.87 -18.27 -5.94
C HIS A 36 -4.75 -17.32 -5.09
N ASP A 37 -4.23 -16.55 -4.14
CA ASP A 37 -4.95 -15.61 -3.27
C ASP A 37 -4.19 -14.32 -2.91
N LEU A 38 -2.92 -14.15 -3.33
CA LEU A 38 -2.14 -12.95 -3.02
C LEU A 38 -2.20 -11.88 -4.11
N ALA A 39 -2.05 -10.63 -3.69
CA ALA A 39 -2.13 -9.46 -4.54
C ALA A 39 -1.06 -9.48 -5.64
N VAL A 40 -1.46 -9.02 -6.82
CA VAL A 40 -0.62 -9.02 -8.01
C VAL A 40 0.02 -7.65 -8.18
N GLY A 41 1.35 -7.60 -8.28
CA GLY A 41 2.09 -6.37 -8.55
C GLY A 41 2.84 -5.77 -7.36
N ILE A 42 2.98 -6.49 -6.24
CA ILE A 42 3.92 -6.18 -5.16
C ILE A 42 4.52 -7.47 -4.59
N ARG A 43 5.85 -7.51 -4.43
CA ARG A 43 6.58 -8.71 -4.01
C ARG A 43 7.82 -8.38 -3.18
N PRO A 44 8.14 -9.15 -2.12
CA PRO A 44 9.39 -9.04 -1.39
C PRO A 44 10.62 -9.21 -2.29
N LEU A 45 11.65 -8.41 -2.04
CA LEU A 45 12.87 -8.40 -2.86
C LEU A 45 13.65 -9.72 -2.71
N ASP A 46 13.63 -10.33 -1.53
CA ASP A 46 14.29 -11.60 -1.22
C ASP A 46 13.69 -12.78 -2.01
N GLU A 47 12.37 -12.84 -2.14
CA GLU A 47 11.70 -13.83 -2.99
C GLU A 47 12.18 -13.72 -4.44
N ILE A 48 12.20 -12.49 -4.97
CA ILE A 48 12.64 -12.21 -6.35
C ILE A 48 14.12 -12.55 -6.53
N TRP A 49 14.96 -12.21 -5.55
CA TRP A 49 16.39 -12.54 -5.57
C TRP A 49 16.60 -14.05 -5.65
N CYS A 50 15.87 -14.82 -4.84
CA CYS A 50 15.94 -16.28 -4.85
C CYS A 50 15.49 -16.86 -6.21
N ILE A 51 14.37 -16.39 -6.75
CA ILE A 51 13.84 -16.83 -8.05
C ILE A 51 14.85 -16.51 -9.16
N TRP A 52 15.40 -15.30 -9.17
CA TRP A 52 16.33 -14.86 -10.19
C TRP A 52 17.61 -15.68 -10.18
N ASN A 53 18.22 -15.86 -9.01
CA ASN A 53 19.44 -16.66 -8.88
C ASN A 53 19.21 -18.15 -9.19
N ARG A 54 18.03 -18.69 -8.84
CA ARG A 54 17.64 -20.05 -9.23
C ARG A 54 17.48 -20.18 -10.76
N ALA A 55 16.93 -19.16 -11.42
CA ALA A 55 16.79 -19.14 -12.88
C ALA A 55 18.15 -18.99 -13.59
N ARG A 56 19.11 -18.26 -13.01
CA ARG A 56 20.47 -18.12 -13.55
C ARG A 56 21.30 -19.40 -13.43
N GLY A 57 21.14 -20.16 -12.35
CA GLY A 57 21.83 -21.43 -12.09
C GLY A 57 23.30 -21.28 -11.72
N ILE A 58 24.07 -20.53 -12.51
CA ILE A 58 25.49 -20.18 -12.27
C ILE A 58 25.69 -18.65 -12.41
N SER A 59 26.82 -18.13 -11.91
CA SER A 59 27.10 -16.68 -11.90
C SER A 59 25.99 -15.89 -11.18
N LEU A 60 25.83 -16.17 -9.89
CA LEU A 60 24.79 -15.57 -9.07
C LEU A 60 25.01 -14.07 -8.89
N VAL A 61 23.92 -13.34 -8.76
CA VAL A 61 23.91 -11.90 -8.50
C VAL A 61 23.94 -11.68 -6.99
N SER A 62 24.88 -10.84 -6.51
CA SER A 62 24.94 -10.48 -5.10
C SER A 62 23.73 -9.59 -4.71
N PRO A 63 23.33 -9.54 -3.43
CA PRO A 63 22.27 -8.63 -3.01
C PRO A 63 22.55 -7.16 -3.36
N ALA A 64 23.81 -6.72 -3.23
CA ALA A 64 24.23 -5.35 -3.55
C ALA A 64 24.06 -5.03 -5.05
N ASP A 65 24.43 -5.97 -5.92
CA ASP A 65 24.25 -5.82 -7.37
C ASP A 65 22.78 -5.79 -7.77
N MET A 66 21.94 -6.63 -7.12
CA MET A 66 20.50 -6.61 -7.35
C MET A 66 19.89 -5.26 -6.98
N ILE A 67 20.25 -4.69 -5.82
CA ILE A 67 19.75 -3.38 -5.38
C ILE A 67 20.17 -2.30 -6.40
N SER A 68 21.42 -2.35 -6.87
CA SER A 68 21.93 -1.41 -7.88
C SER A 68 21.18 -1.55 -9.21
N ALA A 69 20.87 -2.78 -9.64
CA ALA A 69 20.06 -3.05 -10.83
C ALA A 69 18.62 -2.53 -10.67
N CYS A 70 18.02 -2.68 -9.49
CA CYS A 70 16.64 -2.24 -9.24
C CYS A 70 16.44 -0.72 -9.41
N GLN A 71 17.49 0.09 -9.25
CA GLN A 71 17.43 1.54 -9.49
C GLN A 71 17.13 1.89 -10.96
N HIS A 72 17.51 1.01 -11.90
CA HIS A 72 17.31 1.20 -13.33
C HIS A 72 16.08 0.45 -13.87
N LEU A 73 15.39 -0.32 -13.03
CA LEU A 73 14.27 -1.16 -13.43
C LEU A 73 13.09 -0.40 -14.06
N PRO A 74 12.73 0.83 -13.62
CA PRO A 74 11.68 1.62 -14.27
C PRO A 74 11.97 1.95 -15.74
N GLU A 75 13.25 2.02 -16.15
CA GLU A 75 13.64 2.30 -17.54
C GLU A 75 13.28 1.14 -18.49
N TYR A 76 13.06 -0.07 -17.97
CA TYR A 76 12.91 -1.30 -18.74
C TYR A 76 11.61 -2.06 -18.48
N THR A 77 10.68 -1.50 -17.70
CA THR A 77 9.44 -2.18 -17.29
C THR A 77 8.21 -1.32 -17.58
N VAL A 78 7.16 -1.95 -18.10
CA VAL A 78 5.85 -1.32 -18.33
C VAL A 78 4.76 -2.29 -17.84
N PRO A 79 3.93 -1.92 -16.84
CA PRO A 79 4.03 -0.72 -16.00
C PRO A 79 5.35 -0.66 -15.21
N GLU A 80 5.75 0.56 -14.82
CA GLU A 80 7.03 0.80 -14.13
C GLU A 80 7.10 0.03 -12.80
N ILE A 81 8.14 -0.80 -12.65
CA ILE A 81 8.41 -1.50 -11.40
C ILE A 81 9.48 -0.75 -10.63
N ARG A 82 9.18 -0.40 -9.38
CA ARG A 82 10.06 0.37 -8.48
C ARG A 82 10.43 -0.43 -7.24
N LEU A 83 11.63 -0.18 -6.73
CA LEU A 83 12.09 -0.64 -5.42
C LEU A 83 11.58 0.30 -4.32
N ARG A 84 10.99 -0.26 -3.28
CA ARG A 84 10.67 0.44 -2.03
C ARG A 84 11.37 -0.23 -0.86
N THR A 85 11.85 0.58 0.08
CA THR A 85 12.29 0.12 1.40
C THR A 85 11.33 0.70 2.43
N PHE A 86 10.68 -0.17 3.20
CA PHE A 86 9.82 0.23 4.29
C PHE A 86 10.61 0.50 5.58
N LYS A 87 9.96 1.05 6.60
CA LYS A 87 10.61 1.44 7.87
C LYS A 87 11.18 0.26 8.64
N SER A 88 10.57 -0.91 8.54
CA SER A 88 11.14 -2.15 9.09
C SER A 88 12.44 -2.60 8.40
N GLY A 89 12.79 -2.00 7.25
CA GLY A 89 13.85 -2.45 6.38
C GLY A 89 13.40 -3.47 5.33
N LEU A 90 12.13 -3.90 5.35
CA LEU A 90 11.58 -4.76 4.30
C LEU A 90 11.69 -4.06 2.95
N ARG A 91 12.25 -4.76 1.96
CA ARG A 91 12.36 -4.27 0.59
C ARG A 91 11.41 -5.02 -0.31
N VAL A 92 10.70 -4.28 -1.15
CA VAL A 92 9.75 -4.84 -2.11
C VAL A 92 9.96 -4.23 -3.49
N LEU A 93 9.66 -5.01 -4.53
CA LEU A 93 9.38 -4.46 -5.84
C LEU A 93 7.87 -4.30 -5.99
N HIS A 94 7.43 -3.17 -6.52
CA HIS A 94 6.02 -2.88 -6.70
C HIS A 94 5.72 -2.14 -8.01
N THR A 95 4.52 -2.35 -8.53
CA THR A 95 3.93 -1.61 -9.64
C THR A 95 3.30 -0.30 -9.15
N PRO A 96 2.87 0.62 -10.04
CA PRO A 96 2.24 1.88 -9.63
C PRO A 96 0.94 1.68 -8.84
N TYR A 97 0.24 0.54 -9.04
CA TYR A 97 -0.96 0.18 -8.29
C TYR A 97 -0.73 0.09 -6.77
N PHE A 98 0.49 -0.25 -6.34
CA PHE A 98 0.88 -0.23 -4.92
C PHE A 98 1.76 0.96 -4.54
N SER A 99 1.73 2.04 -5.33
CA SER A 99 2.23 3.33 -4.84
C SER A 99 1.47 3.74 -3.57
N VAL A 100 2.11 4.51 -2.69
CA VAL A 100 1.48 4.95 -1.42
C VAL A 100 0.15 5.65 -1.70
N HIS A 101 0.14 6.59 -2.64
CA HIS A 101 -1.05 7.35 -3.04
C HIS A 101 -2.17 6.48 -3.63
N GLU A 102 -1.86 5.54 -4.53
CA GLU A 102 -2.89 4.67 -5.11
C GLU A 102 -3.50 3.71 -4.08
N PHE A 103 -2.67 3.20 -3.16
CA PHE A 103 -3.14 2.37 -2.07
C PHE A 103 -4.01 3.17 -1.09
N GLU A 104 -3.57 4.36 -0.69
CA GLU A 104 -4.33 5.31 0.13
C GLU A 104 -5.68 5.64 -0.49
N HIS A 105 -5.70 6.04 -1.77
CA HIS A 105 -6.93 6.41 -2.47
C HIS A 105 -7.95 5.25 -2.50
N ARG A 106 -7.49 4.01 -2.73
CA ARG A 106 -8.38 2.84 -2.67
C ARG A 106 -8.88 2.57 -1.26
N LEU A 107 -8.03 2.67 -0.25
CA LEU A 107 -8.41 2.46 1.14
C LEU A 107 -9.43 3.50 1.60
N LEU A 108 -9.19 4.79 1.33
CA LEU A 108 -10.14 5.87 1.64
C LEU A 108 -11.46 5.67 0.89
N ARG A 109 -11.42 5.30 -0.39
CA ARG A 109 -12.64 5.00 -1.14
C ARG A 109 -13.44 3.87 -0.49
N ARG A 110 -12.79 2.82 -0.01
CA ARG A 110 -13.46 1.72 0.70
C ARG A 110 -14.09 2.22 1.99
N LEU A 111 -13.34 2.95 2.82
CA LEU A 111 -13.82 3.56 4.06
C LEU A 111 -14.98 4.55 3.85
N ARG A 112 -15.10 5.14 2.65
CA ARG A 112 -16.24 6.03 2.30
C ARG A 112 -17.46 5.29 1.73
N ASN A 113 -17.27 4.18 1.01
CA ASN A 113 -18.27 3.65 0.07
C ASN A 113 -19.11 2.45 0.56
N THR A 114 -18.98 1.88 1.76
CA THR A 114 -19.94 0.83 2.19
C THR A 114 -21.27 1.41 2.69
N LYS A 115 -21.77 2.42 1.99
CA LYS A 115 -23.11 2.99 2.19
C LYS A 115 -24.20 2.26 1.41
N GLU A 116 -23.90 1.26 0.57
CA GLU A 116 -24.88 0.69 -0.39
C GLU A 116 -25.12 -0.83 -0.34
N GLY A 117 -24.62 -1.56 0.67
CA GLY A 117 -24.74 -3.03 0.74
C GLY A 117 -25.76 -3.58 1.74
N GLY A 118 -26.69 -2.75 2.25
CA GLY A 118 -27.59 -3.11 3.36
C GLY A 118 -29.05 -3.27 2.97
N ALA A 119 -29.36 -4.09 1.97
CA ALA A 119 -30.70 -4.64 1.80
C ALA A 119 -30.57 -6.09 1.31
N GLU A 120 -31.00 -7.00 2.17
CA GLU A 120 -31.25 -8.43 1.93
C GLU A 120 -30.01 -9.36 1.92
N GLU A 121 -29.72 -9.98 3.07
CA GLU A 121 -29.97 -11.42 3.30
C GLU A 121 -29.68 -11.78 4.77
N GLU A 122 -30.70 -12.30 5.46
CA GLU A 122 -30.58 -12.97 6.76
C GLU A 122 -29.83 -14.29 6.57
N ASP A 123 -28.58 -14.38 7.06
CA ASP A 123 -28.07 -15.65 7.58
C ASP A 123 -27.13 -15.39 8.76
N GLY A 124 -27.26 -16.22 9.79
CA GLY A 124 -26.82 -15.94 11.16
C GLY A 124 -25.31 -15.94 11.38
N HIS A 125 -24.63 -14.86 10.97
CA HIS A 125 -23.29 -14.55 11.46
C HIS A 125 -23.37 -13.46 12.55
N VAL A 126 -22.81 -13.76 13.73
CA VAL A 126 -22.70 -12.80 14.84
C VAL A 126 -21.67 -11.74 14.45
N ASP A 127 -22.15 -10.70 13.78
CA ASP A 127 -21.38 -9.52 13.45
C ASP A 127 -21.01 -8.80 14.76
N THR A 128 -19.75 -8.96 15.17
CA THR A 128 -19.18 -8.28 16.35
C THR A 128 -18.61 -6.92 15.95
N THR A 129 -19.10 -6.30 14.87
CA THR A 129 -18.82 -4.90 14.56
C THR A 129 -19.91 -4.05 15.19
N SER A 130 -19.60 -3.44 16.34
CA SER A 130 -20.43 -2.37 16.88
C SER A 130 -20.41 -1.20 15.88
N ASP A 131 -21.49 -1.08 15.11
CA ASP A 131 -21.73 -0.01 14.16
C ASP A 131 -21.76 1.33 14.89
N LEU A 132 -20.70 2.12 14.74
CA LEU A 132 -20.65 3.47 15.25
C LEU A 132 -21.43 4.36 14.29
N ILE A 133 -22.53 4.92 14.77
CA ILE A 133 -23.36 5.88 14.05
C ILE A 133 -22.86 7.28 14.43
N ASP A 134 -22.62 8.14 13.44
CA ASP A 134 -22.34 9.56 13.70
C ASP A 134 -23.53 10.18 14.46
N PRO A 135 -23.34 10.69 15.69
CA PRO A 135 -24.42 11.26 16.49
C PRO A 135 -25.04 12.53 15.90
N LEU A 136 -24.35 13.21 15.00
CA LEU A 136 -24.77 14.48 14.40
C LEU A 136 -25.62 14.25 13.15
N ASP A 137 -25.16 13.39 12.24
CA ASP A 137 -25.76 13.21 10.91
C ASP A 137 -26.35 11.81 10.68
N GLY A 138 -26.22 10.89 11.64
CA GLY A 138 -26.74 9.52 11.51
C GLY A 138 -26.00 8.67 10.48
N THR A 139 -24.87 9.15 9.94
CA THR A 139 -24.08 8.42 8.97
C THR A 139 -23.31 7.29 9.64
N LYS A 140 -23.41 6.07 9.11
CA LYS A 140 -22.58 4.93 9.55
C LYS A 140 -21.10 5.28 9.34
N LEU A 141 -20.35 5.46 10.42
CA LEU A 141 -18.91 5.65 10.38
C LEU A 141 -18.31 4.29 10.06
N MET A 142 -17.85 4.14 8.82
CA MET A 142 -17.26 2.89 8.40
C MET A 142 -15.85 2.77 8.99
N LYS A 143 -15.62 1.65 9.66
CA LYS A 143 -14.32 1.25 10.16
C LYS A 143 -13.90 -0.04 9.49
N MET A 144 -12.60 -0.23 9.31
CA MET A 144 -12.05 -1.52 8.89
C MET A 144 -10.88 -1.90 9.80
N SER A 145 -10.86 -3.14 10.25
CA SER A 145 -9.69 -3.72 10.89
C SER A 145 -8.56 -3.94 9.87
N THR A 146 -7.32 -4.01 10.36
CA THR A 146 -6.15 -4.35 9.50
C THR A 146 -6.35 -5.66 8.73
N LEU A 147 -7.06 -6.64 9.32
CA LEU A 147 -7.33 -7.92 8.68
C LEU A 147 -8.30 -7.78 7.50
N GLU A 148 -9.37 -7.01 7.65
CA GLU A 148 -10.33 -6.76 6.57
C GLU A 148 -9.67 -5.99 5.42
N ILE A 149 -8.79 -5.02 5.73
CA ILE A 149 -8.01 -4.31 4.71
C ILE A 149 -7.12 -5.30 3.95
N ALA A 150 -6.37 -6.14 4.67
CA ALA A 150 -5.49 -7.14 4.07
C ALA A 150 -6.25 -8.11 3.16
N GLN A 151 -7.40 -8.63 3.61
CA GLN A 151 -8.26 -9.49 2.81
C GLN A 151 -8.78 -8.80 1.55
N SER A 152 -9.22 -7.54 1.68
CA SER A 152 -9.80 -6.78 0.57
C SER A 152 -8.79 -6.43 -0.53
N GLU A 153 -7.53 -6.26 -0.16
CA GLU A 153 -6.40 -5.97 -1.06
C GLU A 153 -5.61 -7.25 -1.42
N ARG A 154 -5.99 -8.40 -0.86
CA ARG A 154 -5.30 -9.69 -1.01
C ARG A 154 -3.83 -9.66 -0.58
N LEU A 155 -3.51 -8.83 0.41
CA LEU A 155 -2.16 -8.69 0.94
C LEU A 155 -2.00 -9.54 2.20
N ASN A 156 -0.76 -9.88 2.53
CA ASN A 156 -0.48 -10.40 3.86
C ASN A 156 -0.56 -9.27 4.91
N LEU A 157 -0.78 -9.61 6.17
CA LEU A 157 -0.93 -8.64 7.26
C LEU A 157 0.31 -7.75 7.43
N ASN A 158 1.52 -8.29 7.31
CA ASN A 158 2.75 -7.53 7.51
C ASN A 158 2.87 -6.42 6.46
N LEU A 159 2.71 -6.76 5.18
CA LEU A 159 2.77 -5.81 4.07
C LEU A 159 1.63 -4.78 4.14
N THR A 160 0.46 -5.21 4.62
CA THR A 160 -0.67 -4.29 4.86
C THR A 160 -0.30 -3.25 5.92
N ASN A 161 0.28 -3.66 7.05
CA ASN A 161 0.74 -2.73 8.09
C ASN A 161 1.80 -1.77 7.54
N GLU A 162 2.79 -2.26 6.80
CA GLU A 162 3.84 -1.41 6.21
C GLU A 162 3.28 -0.37 5.23
N LEU A 163 2.28 -0.76 4.43
CA LEU A 163 1.62 0.15 3.50
C LEU A 163 0.77 1.19 4.22
N ILE A 164 0.05 0.81 5.27
CA ILE A 164 -0.72 1.77 6.08
C ILE A 164 0.23 2.71 6.84
N GLU A 165 1.30 2.20 7.45
CA GLU A 165 2.30 3.03 8.13
C GLU A 165 3.01 3.98 7.15
N SER A 166 3.16 3.58 5.88
CA SER A 166 3.68 4.47 4.82
C SER A 166 2.75 5.65 4.52
N ILE A 167 1.43 5.44 4.64
CA ILE A 167 0.43 6.53 4.52
C ILE A 167 0.58 7.48 5.71
N GLU A 168 0.65 6.94 6.93
CA GLU A 168 0.82 7.76 8.15
C GLU A 168 2.07 8.65 8.09
N GLN A 169 3.13 8.20 7.42
CA GLN A 169 4.39 8.92 7.25
C GLN A 169 4.40 9.90 6.07
N THR A 170 3.43 9.81 5.15
CA THR A 170 3.33 10.67 3.96
C THR A 170 2.13 11.60 4.14
N PRO A 171 2.28 12.74 4.83
CA PRO A 171 1.16 13.64 5.01
C PRO A 171 0.65 14.13 3.66
N SER A 172 -0.67 14.24 3.54
CA SER A 172 -1.33 14.65 2.32
C SER A 172 -0.87 16.05 1.94
N HIS A 173 -0.25 16.18 0.76
CA HIS A 173 0.21 17.46 0.25
C HIS A 173 -0.97 18.45 0.25
N PRO A 174 -0.84 19.67 0.80
CA PRO A 174 -1.88 20.66 0.69
C PRO A 174 -2.13 20.88 -0.80
N SER A 175 -3.38 20.69 -1.21
CA SER A 175 -3.85 21.04 -2.54
C SER A 175 -3.49 22.52 -2.77
N GLU A 176 -2.82 22.83 -3.89
CA GLU A 176 -2.26 24.15 -4.22
C GLU A 176 -3.29 25.31 -4.37
N TYR A 177 -4.50 25.17 -3.83
CA TYR A 177 -5.62 26.09 -4.01
C TYR A 177 -6.26 26.61 -2.72
N HIS A 178 -5.55 26.67 -1.59
CA HIS A 178 -6.02 27.44 -0.44
C HIS A 178 -5.00 28.47 0.02
N HIS A 179 -5.42 29.74 -0.06
CA HIS A 179 -4.70 30.92 0.35
C HIS A 179 -4.17 30.78 1.80
N HIS A 180 -2.93 31.22 1.98
CA HIS A 180 -2.23 31.50 3.23
C HIS A 180 -3.07 31.42 4.52
N HIS A 181 -2.96 30.29 5.24
CA HIS A 181 -3.29 30.26 6.68
C HIS A 181 -2.18 29.56 7.48
N PRO A 182 -1.70 30.12 8.62
CA PRO A 182 -0.42 29.74 9.23
C PRO A 182 -0.39 28.42 10.01
N LEU A 183 -1.46 27.61 9.97
CA LEU A 183 -1.60 26.41 10.81
C LEU A 183 -2.17 25.22 10.03
N SER A 184 -1.80 25.07 8.75
CA SER A 184 -2.11 23.85 8.01
C SER A 184 -1.18 22.74 8.49
N PHE A 185 -1.56 22.07 9.59
CA PHE A 185 -0.89 20.85 10.02
C PHE A 185 -0.94 19.84 8.88
N ASP A 186 0.18 19.19 8.62
CA ASP A 186 0.30 18.04 7.74
C ASP A 186 -0.72 16.96 8.16
N LYS A 187 -1.88 16.92 7.51
CA LYS A 187 -2.99 16.04 7.91
C LYS A 187 -2.71 14.62 7.40
N CYS A 188 -2.66 13.65 8.31
CA CYS A 188 -2.72 12.24 7.93
C CYS A 188 -4.16 11.93 7.50
N SER A 189 -4.37 11.27 6.36
CA SER A 189 -5.73 10.95 5.88
C SER A 189 -6.41 9.82 6.65
N LEU A 190 -5.68 9.10 7.50
CA LEU A 190 -6.18 7.98 8.28
C LEU A 190 -6.05 8.24 9.79
N VAL A 191 -7.02 7.74 10.56
CA VAL A 191 -6.98 7.67 12.02
C VAL A 191 -7.15 6.20 12.43
N ARG A 192 -6.45 5.81 13.49
CA ARG A 192 -6.56 4.47 14.08
C ARG A 192 -7.18 4.53 15.47
N ASP A 193 -7.99 3.54 15.78
CA ASP A 193 -8.55 3.29 17.11
C ASP A 193 -8.21 1.87 17.55
N PHE A 194 -7.63 1.73 18.73
CA PHE A 194 -7.29 0.42 19.29
C PHE A 194 -8.37 0.00 20.27
N ASP A 195 -9.04 -1.11 19.98
CA ASP A 195 -10.03 -1.69 20.86
C ASP A 195 -9.34 -2.67 21.85
N PRO A 196 -9.27 -2.33 23.15
CA PRO A 196 -8.61 -3.18 24.15
C PRO A 196 -9.38 -4.48 24.44
N GLN A 197 -10.67 -4.57 24.10
CA GLN A 197 -11.47 -5.78 24.36
C GLN A 197 -11.19 -6.85 23.32
N THR A 198 -11.11 -6.46 22.05
CA THR A 198 -10.84 -7.37 20.93
C THR A 198 -9.35 -7.47 20.61
N GLY A 199 -8.54 -6.49 21.04
CA GLY A 199 -7.13 -6.37 20.67
C GLY A 199 -6.90 -5.94 19.22
N LEU A 200 -7.96 -5.50 18.53
CA LEU A 200 -7.91 -5.10 17.13
C LEU A 200 -7.67 -3.61 16.99
N THR A 201 -6.99 -3.23 15.90
CA THR A 201 -6.89 -1.84 15.47
C THR A 201 -7.85 -1.61 14.31
N PHE A 202 -8.75 -0.64 14.48
CA PHE A 202 -9.68 -0.19 13.47
C PHE A 202 -9.18 1.10 12.83
N TRP A 203 -9.42 1.23 11.53
CA TRP A 203 -8.99 2.36 10.72
C TRP A 203 -10.21 3.14 10.21
N PHE A 204 -10.07 4.46 10.23
CA PHE A 204 -11.08 5.44 9.82
C PHE A 204 -10.45 6.46 8.89
N GLU A 205 -11.28 7.06 8.04
CA GLU A 205 -10.93 8.31 7.38
C GLU A 205 -10.80 9.43 8.42
N ASN A 206 -9.75 10.25 8.30
CA ASN A 206 -9.57 11.40 9.18
C ASN A 206 -10.51 12.55 8.81
N GLN A 207 -11.67 12.59 9.46
CA GLN A 207 -12.58 13.74 9.40
C GLN A 207 -12.40 14.70 10.58
N ILE A 208 -11.74 14.25 11.66
CA ILE A 208 -11.58 15.00 12.91
C ILE A 208 -10.73 16.26 12.69
N SER A 209 -9.70 16.15 11.85
CA SER A 209 -8.76 17.26 11.60
C SER A 209 -9.35 18.40 10.77
N ASP A 210 -10.57 18.25 10.25
CA ASP A 210 -11.30 19.29 9.52
C ASP A 210 -12.20 20.12 10.43
N TYR A 211 -12.40 19.70 11.69
CA TYR A 211 -13.17 20.47 12.66
C TYR A 211 -12.29 21.54 13.33
N HIS A 212 -12.72 22.79 13.21
CA HIS A 212 -12.24 23.88 14.06
C HIS A 212 -13.18 23.99 15.26
N TRP A 213 -12.63 23.88 16.47
CA TRP A 213 -13.37 24.22 17.69
C TRP A 213 -13.63 25.72 17.67
N GLU A 214 -14.87 26.13 17.42
CA GLU A 214 -15.27 27.50 17.75
C GLU A 214 -15.26 27.60 19.27
N GLU A 215 -14.27 28.31 19.82
CA GLU A 215 -14.36 28.77 21.20
C GLU A 215 -15.57 29.70 21.27
N SER A 216 -16.68 29.17 21.80
CA SER A 216 -17.86 29.95 22.16
C SER A 216 -17.43 31.00 23.18
N ASN A 217 -16.99 32.16 22.69
CA ASN A 217 -16.71 33.33 23.50
C ASN A 217 -18.02 33.67 24.23
N SER A 218 -18.10 33.24 25.48
CA SER A 218 -19.21 33.57 26.37
C SER A 218 -19.15 35.07 26.61
N SER A 219 -20.13 35.80 26.07
CA SER A 219 -20.41 37.21 26.38
C SER A 219 -21.84 37.35 26.86
#